data_AF-M1XQU2-F1
#
_entry.id   AF-M1XQU2-F1
#
_cell.length_a   1.000
_cell.length_b   1.000
_cell.length_c   1.000
_cell.angle_alpha   90.00
_cell.angle_beta   90.00
_cell.angle_gamma   90.00
#
_symmetry.space_group_name_H-M   'P 1'
#
loop_
_entity.id
_entity.type
_entity.pdbx_description
1 polymer ?
#
loop_
_entity_poly.entity_id
_entity_poly.type
_entity_poly.pdbx_seq_one_letter_code
_entity_poly.pdbx_strand_id
1 'polypeptide(L)'
;MEYRYACDRCGEINASNPHRCRNCGSTVFSPISTETLIEQSSGTDTPERIDPDNIGRTGTADPDVEYESSPGVAIDGSIETEDRTEKSETETTSITRVVISLLPVILFVGILVIWVL
;
A
#
# COMPACT_ATOMS: atom_id res chain seq x y z
N MET A 1 -22.46 11.11 38.73
CA MET A 1 -21.78 12.00 37.78
C MET A 1 -20.85 11.12 36.96
N GLU A 2 -21.17 10.89 35.69
CA GLU A 2 -20.32 10.10 34.80
C GLU A 2 -19.31 11.05 34.18
N TYR A 3 -18.02 10.88 34.54
CA TYR A 3 -16.94 11.70 34.02
C TYR A 3 -16.24 10.97 32.89
N ARG A 4 -15.97 11.67 31.78
CA ARG A 4 -15.09 11.19 30.72
C ARG A 4 -13.74 11.88 30.81
N TYR A 5 -12.72 11.30 30.19
CA TYR A 5 -11.36 11.81 30.25
C TYR A 5 -10.86 12.08 28.85
N ALA A 6 -10.53 13.35 28.56
CA ALA A 6 -9.89 13.71 27.31
C ALA A 6 -8.38 13.73 27.47
N CYS A 7 -7.68 13.27 26.44
CA CYS A 7 -6.24 13.40 26.37
C CYS A 7 -5.85 14.83 26.02
N ASP A 8 -5.06 15.49 26.87
CA ASP A 8 -4.64 16.89 26.68
C ASP A 8 -3.77 17.09 25.43
N ARG A 9 -3.18 16.01 24.90
CA ARG A 9 -2.28 16.06 23.74
C ARG A 9 -3.01 15.94 22.40
N CYS A 10 -4.03 15.10 22.31
CA CYS A 10 -4.68 14.79 21.03
C CYS A 10 -6.21 14.89 21.06
N GLY A 11 -6.81 15.25 22.19
CA GLY A 11 -8.26 15.41 22.34
C GLY A 11 -9.05 14.10 22.40
N GLU A 12 -8.39 12.94 22.37
CA GLU A 12 -9.07 11.63 22.38
C GLU A 12 -9.87 11.45 23.68
N ILE A 13 -11.16 11.17 23.55
CA ILE A 13 -12.08 11.03 24.68
C ILE A 13 -12.19 9.56 25.09
N ASN A 14 -11.95 9.28 26.37
CA ASN A 14 -12.01 7.96 26.95
C ASN A 14 -13.13 7.88 27.99
N ALA A 15 -13.84 6.75 28.03
CA ALA A 15 -14.92 6.51 28.99
C ALA A 15 -14.42 6.34 30.43
N SER A 16 -13.15 5.99 30.62
CA SER A 16 -12.48 5.87 31.91
C SER A 16 -11.11 6.55 31.86
N ASN A 17 -10.49 6.82 33.02
CA ASN A 17 -9.17 7.44 33.09
C ASN A 17 -8.08 6.42 32.75
N PRO A 18 -7.49 6.44 31.54
CA PRO A 18 -6.49 5.46 31.17
C PRO A 18 -5.10 5.90 31.66
N HIS A 19 -4.21 4.95 31.92
CA HIS A 19 -2.81 5.28 32.21
C HIS A 19 -2.06 5.84 30.99
N ARG A 20 -2.52 5.53 29.77
CA ARG A 20 -1.87 5.93 28.52
C ARG A 20 -2.89 6.07 27.39
N CYS A 21 -2.76 7.13 26.60
CA CYS A 21 -3.61 7.39 25.44
C CYS A 21 -3.28 6.39 24.34
N ARG A 22 -4.31 5.73 23.79
CA ARG A 22 -4.14 4.75 22.71
C ARG A 22 -3.68 5.40 21.40
N ASN A 23 -4.10 6.64 21.15
CA ASN A 23 -3.76 7.36 19.93
C ASN A 23 -2.34 7.96 19.98
N CYS A 24 -2.03 8.77 20.99
CA CYS A 24 -0.77 9.54 21.02
C CYS A 24 0.24 9.12 22.11
N GLY A 25 -0.13 8.15 22.97
CA GLY A 25 0.73 7.66 24.04
C GLY A 25 0.93 8.61 25.24
N SER A 26 0.25 9.75 25.30
CA SER A 26 0.28 10.66 26.45
C SER A 26 -0.30 10.00 27.71
N THR A 27 0.18 10.41 28.89
CA THR A 27 -0.30 9.95 30.20
C THR A 27 -1.09 11.03 30.95
N VAL A 28 -1.30 12.19 30.33
CA VAL A 28 -1.99 13.34 30.91
C VAL A 28 -3.41 13.43 30.35
N PHE A 29 -4.38 13.49 31.25
CA PHE A 29 -5.81 13.52 30.93
C PHE A 29 -6.55 14.49 31.83
N SER A 30 -7.53 15.18 31.24
CA SER A 30 -8.42 16.09 31.94
C SER A 30 -9.85 15.53 31.99
N PRO A 31 -10.54 15.61 33.13
CA PRO A 31 -11.94 15.23 33.22
C PRO A 31 -12.81 16.23 32.44
N ILE A 32 -13.73 15.70 31.63
CA ILE A 32 -14.72 16.46 30.87
C ILE A 32 -16.11 16.09 31.39
N SER A 33 -16.97 17.11 31.56
CA SER A 33 -18.36 16.92 31.95
C SER A 33 -19.23 16.54 30.76
N THR A 34 -20.37 15.92 31.04
CA THR A 34 -21.33 15.53 30.01
C THR A 34 -21.88 16.73 29.24
N GLU A 35 -21.98 17.92 29.83
CA GLU A 35 -22.43 19.13 29.13
C GLU A 35 -21.46 19.52 28.00
N THR A 36 -20.16 19.58 28.29
CA THR A 36 -19.12 19.93 27.30
C THR A 36 -19.05 18.91 26.16
N LEU A 37 -19.30 17.64 26.46
CA LEU A 37 -19.39 16.57 25.46
C LEU A 37 -20.58 16.77 24.50
N ILE A 38 -21.73 17.14 25.03
CA ILE A 38 -22.93 17.38 24.23
C ILE A 38 -22.70 18.58 23.31
N GLU A 39 -22.11 19.66 23.81
CA GLU A 39 -21.75 20.83 22.99
C GLU A 39 -20.80 20.45 21.84
N GLN A 40 -19.76 19.66 22.10
CA GLN A 40 -18.85 19.18 21.04
C GLN A 40 -19.54 18.27 20.02
N SER A 41 -20.50 17.45 20.45
CA SER A 41 -21.25 16.57 19.54
C SER A 41 -22.27 17.31 18.68
N SER A 42 -22.72 18.48 19.12
CA SER A 42 -23.76 19.27 18.43
C SER A 42 -23.28 19.98 17.16
N GLY A 43 -21.97 19.99 16.90
CA GLY A 43 -21.35 20.62 15.73
C GLY A 43 -21.25 19.75 14.49
N THR A 44 -21.78 18.52 14.50
CA THR A 44 -21.90 17.73 13.25
C THR A 44 -23.16 18.18 12.52
N ASP A 45 -23.01 19.14 11.61
CA ASP A 45 -24.06 19.43 10.63
C ASP A 45 -24.47 18.11 9.97
N THR A 46 -25.78 17.81 10.04
CA THR A 46 -26.32 16.68 9.30
C THR A 46 -26.01 16.94 7.83
N PRO A 47 -25.31 16.04 7.12
CA PRO A 47 -24.98 16.29 5.72
C PRO A 47 -26.27 16.64 4.98
N GLU A 48 -26.25 17.75 4.25
CA GLU A 48 -27.39 18.15 3.45
C GLU A 48 -27.81 16.96 2.58
N ARG A 49 -29.13 16.71 2.55
CA ARG A 49 -29.69 15.62 1.75
C ARG A 49 -29.30 15.90 0.31
N ILE A 50 -28.53 14.99 -0.30
CA ILE A 50 -28.17 15.05 -1.71
C ILE A 50 -29.45 15.26 -2.52
N ASP A 51 -29.53 16.39 -3.22
CA ASP A 51 -30.64 16.69 -4.12
C ASP A 51 -30.65 15.64 -5.23
N PRO A 52 -31.72 14.82 -5.36
CA PRO A 52 -31.80 13.79 -6.39
C PRO A 52 -31.71 14.37 -7.82
N ASP A 53 -32.03 15.65 -8.00
CA ASP A 53 -31.96 16.34 -9.28
C ASP A 53 -30.55 16.90 -9.57
N ASN A 54 -29.67 16.91 -8.56
CA ASN A 54 -28.29 17.38 -8.64
C ASN A 54 -27.27 16.25 -8.39
N ILE A 55 -27.67 14.99 -8.68
CA ILE A 55 -26.74 13.88 -8.83
C ILE A 55 -26.08 14.00 -10.21
N GLY A 56 -25.38 15.11 -10.44
CA GLY A 56 -24.52 15.25 -11.60
C GLY A 56 -23.50 14.12 -11.56
N ARG A 57 -23.44 13.31 -12.62
CA ARG A 57 -22.42 12.28 -12.85
C ARG A 57 -21.06 12.97 -12.79
N THR A 58 -20.48 13.06 -11.59
CA THR A 58 -19.12 13.55 -11.33
C THR A 58 -18.15 12.45 -11.71
N GLY A 59 -18.19 12.12 -13.00
CA GLY A 59 -17.23 11.29 -13.67
C GLY A 59 -16.97 11.97 -14.98
N THR A 60 -15.84 12.65 -15.09
CA THR A 60 -15.18 12.82 -16.39
C THR A 60 -14.70 11.44 -16.79
N ALA A 61 -15.62 10.53 -17.10
CA ALA A 61 -15.31 9.36 -17.90
C ALA A 61 -15.08 9.89 -19.31
N ASP A 62 -13.97 10.61 -19.46
CA ASP A 62 -13.41 10.96 -20.74
C ASP A 62 -13.07 9.61 -21.40
N PRO A 63 -13.73 9.27 -22.52
CA PRO A 63 -13.56 7.98 -23.17
C PRO A 63 -12.15 7.78 -23.74
N ASP A 64 -11.33 8.83 -23.77
CA ASP A 64 -9.99 8.83 -24.33
C ASP A 64 -8.87 8.66 -23.28
N VAL A 65 -9.20 8.59 -21.98
CA VAL A 65 -8.23 8.23 -20.93
C VAL A 65 -8.23 6.72 -20.72
N GLU A 66 -7.13 6.09 -21.10
CA GLU A 66 -6.80 4.73 -20.67
C GLU A 66 -6.52 4.75 -19.17
N TYR A 67 -7.51 4.40 -18.38
CA TYR A 67 -7.33 4.17 -16.94
C TYR A 67 -6.53 2.89 -16.76
N GLU A 68 -5.31 3.01 -16.23
CA GLU A 68 -4.56 1.85 -15.76
C GLU A 68 -5.31 1.26 -14.57
N SER A 69 -5.84 0.04 -14.73
CA SER A 69 -6.48 -0.69 -13.65
C SER A 69 -5.51 -0.89 -12.49
N SER A 70 -6.01 -0.78 -11.26
CA SER A 70 -5.21 -1.10 -10.07
C SER A 70 -4.67 -2.53 -10.19
N PRO A 71 -3.40 -2.76 -9.83
CA PRO A 71 -2.79 -4.06 -10.02
C PRO A 71 -3.46 -5.10 -9.11
N GLY A 72 -3.51 -6.35 -9.59
CA GLY A 72 -4.00 -7.47 -8.80
C GLY A 72 -3.16 -7.63 -7.54
N VAL A 73 -3.80 -7.89 -6.41
CA VAL A 73 -3.10 -8.18 -5.15
C VAL A 73 -3.43 -9.61 -4.77
N ALA A 74 -2.39 -10.45 -4.69
CA ALA A 74 -2.51 -11.84 -4.26
C ALA A 74 -2.88 -11.93 -2.77
N ILE A 75 -3.29 -13.14 -2.34
CA ILE A 75 -3.74 -13.41 -0.96
C ILE A 75 -2.64 -13.10 0.08
N ASP A 76 -1.37 -13.21 -0.30
CA ASP A 76 -0.22 -12.89 0.54
C ASP A 76 0.14 -11.39 0.55
N GLY A 77 -0.63 -10.55 -0.15
CA GLY A 77 -0.40 -9.12 -0.26
C GLY A 77 0.67 -8.73 -1.28
N SER A 78 1.20 -9.68 -2.06
CA SER A 78 2.08 -9.36 -3.18
C SER A 78 1.28 -8.76 -4.34
N ILE A 79 1.89 -7.80 -5.04
CA ILE A 79 1.28 -7.17 -6.20
C ILE A 79 1.60 -8.06 -7.40
N GLU A 80 0.56 -8.69 -7.96
CA GLU A 80 0.66 -9.42 -9.21
C GLU A 80 0.92 -8.38 -10.30
N THR A 81 2.20 -8.24 -10.66
CA THR A 81 2.54 -7.60 -11.91
C THR A 81 2.13 -8.62 -12.97
N GLU A 82 0.92 -8.49 -13.50
CA GLU A 82 0.58 -9.13 -14.75
C GLU A 82 1.55 -8.52 -15.77
N ASP A 83 2.70 -9.18 -15.95
CA ASP A 83 3.50 -9.03 -17.13
C ASP A 83 2.54 -9.25 -18.29
N ARG A 84 2.10 -8.13 -18.87
CA ARG A 84 1.59 -8.06 -20.22
C ARG A 84 2.48 -9.02 -20.97
N THR A 85 1.91 -10.15 -21.40
CA THR A 85 2.58 -11.05 -22.31
C THR A 85 2.64 -10.30 -23.64
N GLU A 86 3.46 -9.26 -23.68
CA GLU A 86 4.34 -9.06 -24.79
C GLU A 86 4.96 -10.43 -25.01
N LYS A 87 4.72 -10.91 -26.22
CA LYS A 87 5.48 -11.95 -26.87
C LYS A 87 6.95 -11.50 -26.89
N SER A 88 7.59 -11.47 -25.73
CA SER A 88 9.02 -11.51 -25.60
C SER A 88 9.33 -12.98 -25.78
N GLU A 89 9.60 -13.35 -27.03
CA GLU A 89 10.44 -14.50 -27.31
C GLU A 89 11.65 -14.35 -26.39
N THR A 90 11.62 -15.07 -25.27
CA THR A 90 12.71 -15.09 -24.33
C THR A 90 13.87 -15.67 -25.11
N GLU A 91 14.74 -14.78 -25.58
CA GLU A 91 15.98 -15.07 -26.26
C GLU A 91 16.94 -15.69 -25.24
N THR A 92 16.60 -16.88 -24.73
CA THR A 92 17.50 -17.79 -24.01
C THR A 92 18.38 -18.56 -25.00
N THR A 93 18.59 -18.00 -26.19
CA THR A 93 19.41 -18.57 -27.27
C THR A 93 20.74 -17.82 -27.38
N SER A 94 21.43 -17.53 -26.28
CA SER A 94 22.79 -17.00 -26.42
C SER A 94 23.77 -17.57 -25.40
N ILE A 95 23.42 -17.61 -24.11
CA ILE A 95 24.40 -18.00 -23.09
C ILE A 95 24.67 -19.52 -23.12
N THR A 96 23.64 -20.36 -23.28
CA THR A 96 23.80 -21.82 -23.32
C THR A 96 24.60 -22.29 -24.54
N ARG A 97 24.43 -21.64 -25.70
CA ARG A 97 25.22 -21.95 -26.92
C ARG A 97 26.66 -21.48 -26.83
N VAL A 98 26.91 -20.30 -26.23
CA VAL A 98 28.28 -19.77 -26.05
C VAL A 98 29.05 -20.63 -25.04
N VAL A 99 28.44 -21.01 -23.92
CA VAL A 99 29.10 -21.86 -22.91
C VAL A 99 29.37 -23.26 -23.45
N ILE A 100 28.42 -23.90 -24.15
CA ILE A 100 28.65 -25.22 -24.76
C ILE A 100 29.73 -25.18 -25.87
N SER A 101 29.83 -24.07 -26.61
CA SER A 101 30.84 -23.91 -27.67
C SER A 101 32.26 -23.65 -27.13
N LEU A 102 32.39 -22.87 -26.05
CA LEU A 102 33.70 -22.50 -25.52
C LEU A 102 34.32 -23.57 -24.61
N LEU A 103 33.51 -24.38 -23.93
CA LEU A 103 34.00 -25.43 -23.02
C LEU A 103 34.93 -26.46 -23.68
N PRO A 104 34.62 -27.05 -24.86
CA PRO A 104 35.52 -27.99 -25.51
C PRO A 104 36.79 -27.32 -26.02
N VAL A 105 36.74 -26.06 -26.45
CA VAL A 105 37.92 -25.31 -26.94
C VAL A 105 38.90 -25.07 -25.80
N ILE A 106 38.40 -24.65 -24.63
CA ILE A 106 39.22 -24.43 -23.44
C ILE A 106 39.87 -25.74 -22.96
N LEU A 107 39.11 -26.84 -22.94
CA LEU A 107 39.65 -28.16 -22.61
C LEU A 107 40.74 -28.60 -23.60
N PHE A 108 40.52 -28.38 -24.90
CA PHE A 108 41.48 -28.77 -25.92
C PHE A 108 42.79 -28.00 -25.81
N VAL A 109 42.73 -26.68 -25.58
CA VAL A 109 43.92 -25.85 -25.34
C VAL A 109 44.64 -26.27 -24.07
N GLY A 110 43.90 -26.54 -22.98
CA GLY A 110 44.48 -27.02 -21.72
C GLY A 110 45.23 -28.35 -21.89
N ILE A 111 44.63 -29.31 -22.62
CA ILE A 111 45.27 -30.59 -22.91
C ILE A 111 46.54 -30.39 -23.77
N LEU A 112 46.48 -29.55 -24.81
CA LEU A 112 47.66 -29.29 -25.65
C LEU A 112 48.81 -28.67 -24.86
N VAL A 113 48.53 -27.75 -23.94
CA VAL A 113 49.56 -27.16 -23.08
C VAL A 113 50.19 -28.22 -22.17
N ILE A 114 49.39 -29.14 -21.63
CA ILE A 114 49.90 -30.26 -20.80
C ILE A 114 50.79 -31.21 -21.61
N TRP A 115 50.50 -31.43 -22.90
CA TRP A 115 51.30 -32.30 -23.76
C TRP A 115 52.60 -31.67 -24.28
N VAL A 116 52.68 -30.33 -24.27
CA VAL A 116 53.84 -29.56 -24.74
C VAL A 116 54.83 -29.25 -23.62
N LEU A 117 54.40 -29.35 -22.35
CA LEU A 117 55.22 -29.11 -21.16
C LEU A 117 55.85 -30.41 -20.64
#